data_AF-A0A1G3BJ73-F1
#
_entry.id   AF-A0A1G3BJ73-F1
#
_cell.length_a   1.000
_cell.length_b   1.000
_cell.length_c   1.000
_cell.angle_alpha   90.00
_cell.angle_beta   90.00
_cell.angle_gamma   90.00
#
_symmetry.space_group_name_H-M   'P 1'
#
loop_
_entity.id
_entity.type
_entity.pdbx_description
1 polymer ?
#
loop_
_entity_poly.entity_id
_entity_poly.type
_entity_poly.pdbx_seq_one_letter_code
_entity_poly.pdbx_strand_id
1 'polypeptide(L)'
;MIFSIKTMAASDINEVQRLFNETIEELHQHRTPGEREHFKEAYSPAKVKKRLKDERSVCLVAKENGKVVGYMFGCVFGDTGHIHWFSTAKDSRRKGYARRLLEKTLSIFEKARCCESRVFVYPDDRKTCKLLESMGFGKRVSIDEEFLGINLVLYVKHLIRLPKAPLKRLILAGEAGQGIKVMASALANILAKLGKEVSLNLIYDAAVRGGNITAELIFSDEKIDVPFFDKADICLQLSRPIRKRFKADKQVVEESIVEYVGHTDTEDIVPFQREAVEKFGSPIFINMIALGRLLYHIGIPIDKIDFSAGLPARFLEENVRAIKYGYTFQD
;
A
#
# COMPACT_ATOMS: atom_id res chain seq x y z
N MET A 1 -23.43 0.05 35.05
CA MET A 1 -23.02 -1.35 34.75
C MET A 1 -21.57 -1.36 34.32
N ILE A 2 -20.71 -2.11 35.02
CA ILE A 2 -19.29 -2.21 34.67
C ILE A 2 -19.15 -3.33 33.63
N PHE A 3 -18.94 -2.95 32.37
CA PHE A 3 -18.56 -3.89 31.32
C PHE A 3 -17.10 -3.67 30.93
N SER A 4 -16.42 -4.72 30.48
CA SER A 4 -15.03 -4.62 30.04
C SER A 4 -14.71 -5.56 28.87
N ILE A 5 -13.81 -5.13 27.99
CA ILE A 5 -13.21 -5.97 26.96
C ILE A 5 -11.77 -6.28 27.39
N LYS A 6 -11.43 -7.56 27.46
CA LYS A 6 -10.10 -8.01 27.89
C LYS A 6 -9.59 -9.14 26.99
N THR A 7 -8.28 -9.35 26.99
CA THR A 7 -7.69 -10.59 26.46
C THR A 7 -8.25 -11.77 27.24
N MET A 8 -8.59 -12.83 26.53
CA MET A 8 -9.13 -14.06 27.11
C MET A 8 -8.10 -14.72 28.03
N ALA A 9 -8.49 -15.02 29.27
CA ALA A 9 -7.69 -15.80 30.19
C ALA A 9 -8.04 -17.29 30.10
N ALA A 10 -7.16 -18.16 30.59
CA ALA A 10 -7.42 -19.60 30.62
C ALA A 10 -8.69 -19.96 31.43
N SER A 11 -9.04 -19.16 32.45
CA SER A 11 -10.27 -19.31 33.24
C SER A 11 -11.55 -19.08 32.41
N ASP A 12 -11.45 -18.34 31.30
CA ASP A 12 -12.60 -17.93 30.50
C ASP A 12 -12.99 -18.97 29.45
N ILE A 13 -12.11 -19.94 29.18
CA ILE A 13 -12.23 -20.88 28.06
C ILE A 13 -13.55 -21.65 28.12
N ASN A 14 -13.96 -22.13 29.30
CA ASN A 14 -15.18 -22.93 29.44
C ASN A 14 -16.45 -22.11 29.15
N GLU A 15 -16.50 -20.86 29.63
CA GLU A 15 -17.64 -19.97 29.34
C GLU A 15 -17.68 -19.55 27.87
N VAL A 16 -16.51 -19.28 27.28
CA VAL A 16 -16.39 -18.98 25.85
C VAL A 16 -16.80 -20.18 25.01
N GLN A 17 -16.39 -21.40 25.37
CA GLN A 17 -16.78 -22.62 24.67
C GLN A 17 -18.29 -22.79 24.65
N ARG A 18 -18.95 -22.56 25.79
CA ARG A 18 -20.42 -22.60 25.88
C ARG A 18 -21.07 -21.60 24.92
N LEU A 19 -20.62 -20.34 24.93
CA LEU A 19 -21.14 -19.30 24.03
C LEU A 19 -20.83 -19.57 22.55
N PHE A 20 -19.66 -20.14 22.26
CA PHE A 20 -19.27 -20.53 20.91
C PHE A 20 -20.18 -21.64 20.39
N ASN A 21 -20.40 -22.68 21.19
CA ASN A 21 -21.31 -23.76 20.86
C ASN A 21 -22.74 -23.23 20.60
N GLU A 22 -23.27 -22.36 21.47
CA GLU A 22 -24.57 -21.71 21.25
C GLU A 22 -24.62 -20.91 19.94
N THR A 23 -23.51 -20.27 19.55
CA THR A 23 -23.41 -19.52 18.29
C THR A 23 -23.43 -20.45 17.09
N ILE A 24 -22.71 -21.58 17.15
CA ILE A 24 -22.74 -22.61 16.10
C ILE A 24 -24.14 -23.22 15.96
N GLU A 25 -24.80 -23.53 17.08
CA GLU A 25 -26.18 -24.04 17.07
C GLU A 25 -27.16 -23.06 16.42
N GLU A 26 -27.00 -21.75 16.64
CA GLU A 26 -27.85 -20.72 16.04
C GLU A 26 -27.55 -20.49 14.55
N LEU A 27 -26.28 -20.32 14.17
CA LEU A 27 -25.89 -20.02 12.78
C LEU A 27 -26.07 -21.21 11.84
N HIS A 28 -25.93 -22.43 12.36
CA HIS A 28 -25.97 -23.67 11.58
C HIS A 28 -27.18 -24.55 11.91
N GLN A 29 -28.30 -23.96 12.34
CA GLN A 29 -29.52 -24.71 12.68
C GLN A 29 -30.03 -25.64 11.56
N HIS A 30 -29.71 -25.33 10.30
CA HIS A 30 -30.10 -26.12 9.12
C HIS A 30 -29.12 -27.26 8.80
N ARG A 31 -27.98 -27.34 9.48
CA ARG A 31 -26.96 -28.37 9.26
C ARG A 31 -27.14 -29.56 10.20
N THR A 32 -26.58 -30.69 9.81
CA THR A 32 -26.58 -31.89 10.63
C THR A 32 -25.80 -31.70 11.94
N PRO A 33 -26.09 -32.47 13.00
CA PRO A 33 -25.29 -32.45 14.23
C PRO A 33 -23.79 -32.69 13.99
N GLY A 34 -23.43 -33.60 13.07
CA GLY A 34 -22.03 -33.91 12.75
C GLY A 34 -21.28 -32.74 12.12
N GLU A 35 -21.90 -32.02 11.19
CA GLU A 35 -21.30 -30.81 10.61
C GLU A 35 -21.13 -29.70 11.65
N ARG A 36 -22.10 -29.52 12.55
CA ARG A 36 -21.99 -28.55 13.65
C ARG A 36 -20.84 -28.91 14.59
N GLU A 37 -20.64 -30.20 14.85
CA GLU A 37 -19.54 -30.67 15.69
C GLU A 37 -18.18 -30.39 15.06
N HIS A 38 -18.05 -30.47 13.74
CA HIS A 38 -16.83 -30.10 13.03
C HIS A 38 -16.40 -28.65 13.32
N PHE A 39 -17.33 -27.70 13.31
CA PHE A 39 -17.04 -26.31 13.67
C PHE A 39 -16.64 -26.14 15.14
N LYS A 40 -17.33 -26.83 16.06
CA LYS A 40 -17.03 -26.81 17.50
C LYS A 40 -15.64 -27.36 17.79
N GLU A 41 -15.28 -28.45 17.13
CA GLU A 41 -13.99 -29.12 17.30
C GLU A 41 -12.83 -28.22 16.87
N ALA A 42 -12.98 -27.34 15.87
CA ALA A 42 -11.95 -26.37 15.47
C ALA A 42 -11.58 -25.36 16.58
N TYR A 43 -12.47 -25.18 17.56
CA TYR A 43 -12.32 -24.28 18.70
C TYR A 43 -12.48 -24.99 20.04
N SER A 44 -12.14 -26.29 20.12
CA SER A 44 -12.18 -27.03 21.38
C SER A 44 -11.29 -26.39 22.48
N PRO A 45 -11.55 -26.63 23.78
CA PRO A 45 -10.79 -26.00 24.87
C PRO A 45 -9.28 -26.17 24.77
N ALA A 46 -8.82 -27.35 24.31
CA ALA A 46 -7.41 -27.64 24.09
C ALA A 46 -6.81 -26.76 22.96
N LYS A 47 -7.53 -26.59 21.84
CA LYS A 47 -7.10 -25.75 20.71
C LYS A 47 -7.14 -24.27 21.06
N VAL A 48 -8.16 -23.81 21.78
CA VAL A 48 -8.23 -22.43 22.29
C VAL A 48 -7.07 -22.17 23.25
N LYS A 49 -6.80 -23.09 24.20
CA LYS A 49 -5.65 -22.98 25.11
C LYS A 49 -4.32 -22.89 24.36
N LYS A 50 -4.16 -23.60 23.23
CA LYS A 50 -2.99 -23.49 22.36
C LYS A 50 -2.92 -22.11 21.66
N ARG A 51 -4.05 -21.60 21.15
CA ARG A 51 -4.14 -20.26 20.53
C ARG A 51 -3.79 -19.13 21.52
N LEU A 52 -4.16 -19.24 22.80
CA LEU A 52 -3.79 -18.24 23.80
C LEU A 52 -2.27 -18.08 24.00
N LYS A 53 -1.47 -19.06 23.55
CA LYS A 53 0.00 -19.01 23.59
C LYS A 53 0.64 -18.49 22.31
N ASP A 54 -0.13 -18.34 21.24
CA ASP A 54 0.36 -17.87 19.94
C ASP A 54 0.26 -16.35 19.87
N GLU A 55 1.40 -15.67 19.72
CA GLU A 55 1.48 -14.22 19.67
C GLU A 55 0.73 -13.61 18.48
N ARG A 56 0.49 -14.41 17.43
CA ARG A 56 -0.31 -14.00 16.27
C ARG A 56 -1.80 -14.14 16.52
N SER A 57 -2.23 -14.86 17.55
CA SER A 57 -3.64 -15.12 17.82
C SER A 57 -4.26 -13.97 18.63
N VAL A 58 -5.46 -13.54 18.22
CA VAL A 58 -6.25 -12.52 18.92
C VAL A 58 -7.48 -13.18 19.52
N CYS A 59 -7.47 -13.33 20.84
CA CYS A 59 -8.58 -13.93 21.59
C CYS A 59 -9.07 -12.94 22.66
N LEU A 60 -10.28 -12.42 22.50
CA LEU A 60 -10.88 -11.43 23.40
C LEU A 60 -12.19 -11.92 24.01
N VAL A 61 -12.52 -11.39 25.18
CA VAL A 61 -13.79 -11.60 25.86
C VAL A 61 -14.42 -10.27 26.26
N ALA A 62 -15.75 -10.21 26.15
CA ALA A 62 -16.57 -9.18 26.77
C ALA A 62 -17.12 -9.72 28.08
N LYS A 63 -16.92 -8.98 29.18
CA LYS A 63 -17.43 -9.35 30.50
C LYS A 63 -18.36 -8.29 31.07
N GLU A 64 -19.47 -8.73 31.63
CA GLU A 64 -20.40 -7.91 32.42
C GLU A 64 -20.56 -8.58 33.79
N ASN A 65 -20.29 -7.84 34.86
CA ASN A 65 -20.33 -8.34 36.25
C ASN A 65 -19.54 -9.64 36.46
N GLY A 66 -18.38 -9.76 35.82
CA GLY A 66 -17.49 -10.92 35.92
C GLY A 66 -17.81 -12.09 34.98
N LYS A 67 -19.04 -12.17 34.44
CA LYS A 67 -19.50 -13.22 33.52
C LYS A 67 -19.10 -12.92 32.08
N VAL A 68 -18.71 -13.93 31.31
CA VAL A 68 -18.47 -13.78 29.86
C VAL A 68 -19.81 -13.62 29.14
N VAL A 69 -19.96 -12.50 28.42
CA VAL A 69 -21.15 -12.15 27.63
C VAL A 69 -20.86 -12.03 26.14
N GLY A 70 -19.60 -12.19 25.73
CA GLY A 70 -19.21 -12.24 24.33
C GLY A 70 -17.76 -12.65 24.16
N TYR A 71 -17.42 -13.07 22.95
CA TYR A 71 -16.08 -13.53 22.59
C TYR A 71 -15.70 -13.06 21.18
N MET A 72 -14.40 -13.07 20.91
CA MET A 72 -13.83 -12.78 19.59
C MET A 72 -12.55 -13.59 19.39
N PHE A 73 -12.48 -14.26 18.25
CA PHE A 73 -11.36 -15.04 17.75
C PHE A 73 -10.88 -14.45 16.42
N GLY A 74 -9.59 -14.23 16.31
CA GLY A 74 -8.92 -13.83 15.09
C GLY A 74 -7.43 -14.15 15.15
N CYS A 75 -6.70 -13.76 14.12
CA CYS A 75 -5.24 -13.81 14.10
C CYS A 75 -4.65 -12.74 13.18
N VAL A 76 -3.34 -12.56 13.28
CA VAL A 76 -2.52 -11.79 12.35
C VAL A 76 -1.75 -12.77 11.47
N PHE A 77 -1.84 -12.59 10.16
CA PHE A 77 -1.05 -13.34 9.19
C PHE A 77 -0.44 -12.36 8.17
N GLY A 78 0.89 -12.29 8.14
CA GLY A 78 1.59 -11.27 7.36
C GLY A 78 1.18 -9.87 7.81
N ASP A 79 0.71 -9.07 6.86
CA ASP A 79 0.21 -7.70 7.06
C ASP A 79 -1.33 -7.64 7.17
N THR A 80 -2.00 -8.78 7.38
CA THR A 80 -3.46 -8.87 7.37
C THR A 80 -4.00 -9.39 8.71
N GLY A 81 -5.02 -8.71 9.25
CA GLY A 81 -5.74 -9.11 10.44
C GLY A 81 -7.00 -9.91 10.10
N HIS A 82 -7.04 -11.20 10.40
CA HIS A 82 -8.18 -12.07 10.11
C HIS A 82 -9.08 -12.17 11.34
N ILE A 83 -10.36 -11.81 11.18
CA ILE A 83 -11.42 -12.11 12.15
C ILE A 83 -12.03 -13.45 11.74
N HIS A 84 -12.08 -14.39 12.67
CA HIS A 84 -12.64 -15.73 12.43
C HIS A 84 -14.06 -15.85 12.98
N TRP A 85 -14.24 -15.58 14.27
CA TRP A 85 -15.54 -15.74 14.93
C TRP A 85 -15.70 -14.73 16.04
N PHE A 86 -16.87 -14.11 16.13
CA PHE A 86 -17.24 -13.31 17.28
C PHE A 86 -18.74 -13.37 17.49
N SER A 87 -19.17 -13.32 18.74
CA SER A 87 -20.59 -13.32 19.08
C SER A 87 -20.80 -12.81 20.49
N THR A 88 -22.06 -12.55 20.83
CA THR A 88 -22.50 -12.10 22.15
C THR A 88 -23.68 -12.96 22.60
N ALA A 89 -23.76 -13.22 23.90
CA ALA A 89 -24.83 -13.97 24.52
C ALA A 89 -26.20 -13.36 24.15
N LYS A 90 -27.22 -14.19 23.92
CA LYS A 90 -28.52 -13.76 23.38
C LYS A 90 -29.19 -12.67 24.23
N ASP A 91 -29.11 -12.79 25.54
CA ASP A 91 -29.60 -11.86 26.57
C ASP A 91 -28.79 -10.55 26.67
N SER A 92 -27.62 -10.53 26.04
CA SER A 92 -26.61 -9.47 26.11
C SER A 92 -26.47 -8.69 24.79
N ARG A 93 -27.30 -9.01 23.79
CA ARG A 93 -27.32 -8.35 22.48
C ARG A 93 -27.85 -6.92 22.57
N ARG A 94 -27.52 -6.10 21.56
CA ARG A 94 -27.89 -4.67 21.45
C ARG A 94 -27.37 -3.77 22.58
N LYS A 95 -26.44 -4.26 23.40
CA LYS A 95 -25.71 -3.49 24.44
C LYS A 95 -24.34 -2.98 23.97
N GLY A 96 -23.97 -3.18 22.70
CA GLY A 96 -22.73 -2.67 22.10
C GLY A 96 -21.48 -3.55 22.27
N TYR A 97 -21.55 -4.70 22.94
CA TYR A 97 -20.36 -5.54 23.17
C TYR A 97 -19.67 -6.01 21.89
N ALA A 98 -20.44 -6.42 20.86
CA ALA A 98 -19.87 -6.86 19.59
C ALA A 98 -19.06 -5.75 18.90
N ARG A 99 -19.58 -4.52 18.89
CA ARG A 99 -18.87 -3.33 18.40
C ARG A 99 -17.57 -3.10 19.19
N ARG A 100 -17.64 -3.16 20.52
CA ARG A 100 -16.47 -2.95 21.39
C ARG A 100 -15.40 -4.05 21.24
N LEU A 101 -15.82 -5.30 21.04
CA LEU A 101 -14.92 -6.41 20.70
C LEU A 101 -14.21 -6.13 19.37
N LEU A 102 -14.96 -5.78 18.33
CA LEU A 102 -14.40 -5.43 17.02
C LEU A 102 -13.44 -4.24 17.10
N GLU A 103 -13.82 -3.14 17.76
CA GLU A 103 -12.95 -1.96 17.94
C GLU A 103 -11.64 -2.32 18.64
N LYS A 104 -11.69 -3.17 19.68
CA LYS A 104 -10.49 -3.64 20.35
C LYS A 104 -9.64 -4.52 19.45
N THR A 105 -10.25 -5.41 18.66
CA THR A 105 -9.55 -6.24 17.67
C THR A 105 -8.87 -5.40 16.60
N LEU A 106 -9.56 -4.39 16.06
CA LEU A 106 -8.98 -3.49 15.07
C LEU A 106 -7.78 -2.72 15.66
N SER A 107 -7.88 -2.24 16.89
CA SER A 107 -6.76 -1.60 17.58
C SER A 107 -5.56 -2.55 17.79
N ILE A 108 -5.81 -3.85 17.98
CA ILE A 108 -4.73 -4.86 18.07
C ILE A 108 -4.07 -5.05 16.69
N PHE A 109 -4.87 -5.18 15.63
CA PHE A 109 -4.36 -5.29 14.26
C PHE A 109 -3.58 -4.05 13.82
N GLU A 110 -4.04 -2.85 14.19
CA GLU A 110 -3.33 -1.59 13.95
C GLU A 110 -1.95 -1.58 14.65
N LYS A 111 -1.90 -2.01 15.92
CA LYS A 111 -0.62 -2.14 16.65
C LYS A 111 0.30 -3.21 16.06
N ALA A 112 -0.28 -4.25 15.46
CA ALA A 112 0.45 -5.31 14.76
C ALA A 112 0.86 -4.92 13.33
N ARG A 113 0.67 -3.65 12.93
CA ARG A 113 0.99 -3.13 11.59
C ARG A 113 0.22 -3.79 10.44
N CYS A 114 -1.00 -4.29 10.69
CA CYS A 114 -1.83 -4.82 9.62
C CYS A 114 -2.37 -3.70 8.70
N CYS A 115 -2.19 -3.85 7.39
CA CYS A 115 -2.71 -2.97 6.35
C CYS A 115 -4.24 -3.05 6.27
N GLU A 116 -4.79 -4.24 6.46
CA GLU A 116 -6.22 -4.49 6.36
C GLU A 116 -6.70 -5.59 7.30
N SER A 117 -8.01 -5.58 7.56
CA SER A 117 -8.73 -6.61 8.27
C SER A 117 -9.71 -7.31 7.37
N ARG A 118 -9.73 -8.64 7.43
CA ARG A 118 -10.61 -9.52 6.64
C ARG A 118 -11.51 -10.33 7.55
N VAL A 119 -12.75 -10.52 7.13
CA VAL A 119 -13.71 -11.40 7.79
C VAL A 119 -14.63 -12.06 6.76
N PHE A 120 -14.83 -13.36 6.88
CA PHE A 120 -15.86 -14.07 6.13
C PHE A 120 -17.12 -14.15 6.98
N VAL A 121 -18.27 -13.85 6.38
CA VAL A 121 -19.58 -13.90 7.05
C VAL A 121 -20.61 -14.55 6.15
N TYR A 122 -21.62 -15.17 6.78
CA TYR A 122 -22.78 -15.70 6.08
C TYR A 122 -23.65 -14.54 5.56
N PRO A 123 -24.06 -14.54 4.28
CA PRO A 123 -24.94 -13.51 3.71
C PRO A 123 -26.24 -13.31 4.51
N ASP A 124 -26.78 -14.39 5.07
CA ASP A 124 -28.04 -14.38 5.83
C ASP A 124 -27.90 -13.78 7.23
N ASP A 125 -26.67 -13.65 7.76
CA ASP A 125 -26.42 -12.91 9.00
C ASP A 125 -26.41 -11.40 8.74
N ARG A 126 -27.60 -10.88 8.45
CA ARG A 126 -27.83 -9.45 8.17
C ARG A 126 -27.41 -8.55 9.33
N LYS A 127 -27.44 -9.05 10.57
CA LYS A 127 -27.07 -8.29 11.77
C LYS A 127 -25.57 -8.05 11.79
N THR A 128 -24.78 -9.11 11.58
CA THR A 128 -23.33 -9.02 11.50
C THR A 128 -22.89 -8.21 10.29
N CYS A 129 -23.52 -8.42 9.13
CA CYS A 129 -23.27 -7.63 7.91
C CYS A 129 -23.44 -6.12 8.19
N LYS A 130 -24.60 -5.68 8.71
CA LYS A 130 -24.85 -4.27 9.03
C LYS A 130 -23.87 -3.71 10.07
N LEU A 131 -23.49 -4.50 11.07
CA LEU A 131 -22.50 -4.09 12.06
C LEU A 131 -21.14 -3.82 11.41
N LEU A 132 -20.65 -4.75 10.58
CA LEU A 132 -19.39 -4.60 9.85
C LEU A 132 -19.40 -3.39 8.91
N GLU A 133 -20.47 -3.22 8.12
CA GLU A 133 -20.67 -2.05 7.24
C GLU A 133 -20.62 -0.73 8.04
N SER A 134 -21.32 -0.67 9.17
CA SER A 134 -21.32 0.50 10.06
C SER A 134 -19.96 0.78 10.74
N MET A 135 -19.03 -0.17 10.65
CA MET A 135 -17.66 -0.06 11.15
C MET A 135 -16.66 0.17 10.02
N GLY A 136 -17.11 0.39 8.79
CA GLY A 136 -16.26 0.72 7.64
C GLY A 136 -15.68 -0.49 6.91
N PHE A 137 -16.23 -1.69 7.12
CA PHE A 137 -15.92 -2.83 6.26
C PHE A 137 -16.73 -2.76 4.96
N GLY A 138 -16.07 -2.94 3.82
CA GLY A 138 -16.72 -3.07 2.52
C GLY A 138 -16.80 -4.52 2.06
N LYS A 139 -17.90 -4.89 1.38
CA LYS A 139 -18.03 -6.15 0.66
C LYS A 139 -17.03 -6.18 -0.50
N ARG A 140 -16.34 -7.31 -0.72
CA ARG A 140 -15.37 -7.48 -1.81
C ARG A 140 -15.71 -8.63 -2.74
N VAL A 141 -15.85 -9.82 -2.19
CA VAL A 141 -16.07 -11.05 -2.96
C VAL A 141 -17.19 -11.85 -2.29
N SER A 142 -18.12 -12.35 -3.10
CA SER A 142 -19.05 -13.40 -2.68
C SER A 142 -18.50 -14.73 -3.18
N ILE A 143 -18.32 -15.69 -2.28
CA ILE A 143 -18.00 -17.07 -2.63
C ILE A 143 -19.32 -17.82 -2.67
N ASP A 144 -19.70 -18.25 -3.87
CA ASP A 144 -20.95 -18.96 -4.11
C ASP A 144 -20.84 -20.43 -3.68
N GLU A 145 -22.01 -21.03 -3.46
CA GLU A 145 -22.18 -22.38 -2.92
C GLU A 145 -21.49 -23.44 -3.78
N GLU A 146 -21.38 -23.19 -5.08
CA GLU A 146 -20.75 -24.07 -6.07
C GLU A 146 -19.25 -24.33 -5.81
N PHE A 147 -18.54 -23.43 -5.10
CA PHE A 147 -17.09 -23.56 -4.89
C PHE A 147 -16.70 -24.18 -3.55
N LEU A 148 -17.50 -23.99 -2.49
CA LEU A 148 -17.17 -24.47 -1.13
C LEU A 148 -18.32 -25.23 -0.44
N GLY A 149 -19.49 -25.36 -1.06
CA GLY A 149 -20.70 -25.89 -0.42
C GLY A 149 -21.27 -24.97 0.68
N ILE A 150 -20.86 -23.70 0.68
CA ILE A 150 -21.26 -22.70 1.67
C ILE A 150 -21.19 -21.29 1.06
N ASN A 151 -22.29 -20.53 1.17
CA ASN A 151 -22.30 -19.12 0.77
C ASN A 151 -21.61 -18.24 1.82
N LEU A 152 -20.55 -17.56 1.41
CA LEU A 152 -19.77 -16.65 2.26
C LEU A 152 -19.51 -15.33 1.54
N VAL A 153 -19.53 -14.22 2.28
CA VAL A 153 -19.11 -12.91 1.79
C VAL A 153 -17.86 -12.47 2.52
N LEU A 154 -16.84 -12.09 1.76
CA LEU A 154 -15.63 -11.45 2.29
C LEU A 154 -15.87 -9.97 2.50
N TYR A 155 -15.70 -9.52 3.75
CA TYR A 155 -15.64 -8.13 4.13
C TYR A 155 -14.21 -7.72 4.43
N VAL A 156 -13.83 -6.55 3.93
CA VAL A 156 -12.49 -5.97 4.11
C VAL A 156 -12.59 -4.55 4.65
N LYS A 157 -11.79 -4.25 5.68
CA LYS A 157 -11.55 -2.90 6.17
C LYS A 157 -10.07 -2.59 6.13
N HIS A 158 -9.67 -1.52 5.47
CA HIS A 158 -8.30 -1.03 5.55
C HIS A 158 -8.08 -0.36 6.91
N LEU A 159 -7.04 -0.77 7.64
CA LEU A 159 -6.78 -0.35 9.02
C LEU A 159 -5.66 0.67 9.07
N ILE A 160 -4.53 0.27 8.51
CA ILE A 160 -3.37 1.11 8.32
C ILE A 160 -3.29 1.32 6.83
N ARG A 161 -3.43 2.57 6.38
CA ARG A 161 -2.66 2.95 5.21
C ARG A 161 -1.22 2.64 5.59
N LEU A 162 -0.59 1.64 4.96
CA LEU A 162 0.86 1.71 4.72
C LEU A 162 1.15 3.17 4.39
N PRO A 163 2.22 3.80 4.93
CA PRO A 163 2.48 5.20 4.63
C PRO A 163 2.20 5.39 3.15
N LYS A 164 1.22 6.27 2.84
CA LYS A 164 0.79 6.57 1.46
C LYS A 164 2.05 6.45 0.62
N ALA A 165 2.05 5.70 -0.49
CA ALA A 165 3.20 5.81 -1.39
C ALA A 165 3.44 7.31 -1.55
N PRO A 166 4.56 7.82 -1.00
CA PRO A 166 4.59 9.22 -0.62
C PRO A 166 4.39 10.02 -1.87
N LEU A 167 3.65 11.12 -1.76
CA LEU A 167 3.63 12.13 -2.80
C LEU A 167 5.10 12.41 -3.15
N LYS A 168 5.52 11.94 -4.31
CA LYS A 168 6.91 11.98 -4.75
C LYS A 168 7.11 13.23 -5.57
N ARG A 169 8.11 14.01 -5.21
CA ARG A 169 8.47 15.30 -5.79
C ARG A 169 9.81 15.16 -6.50
N LEU A 170 9.81 15.43 -7.79
CA LEU A 170 10.96 15.31 -8.65
C LEU A 170 11.28 16.68 -9.25
N ILE A 171 12.57 16.98 -9.32
CA ILE A 171 13.09 18.08 -10.13
C ILE A 171 13.94 17.47 -11.24
N LEU A 172 13.69 17.86 -12.48
CA LEU A 172 14.50 17.50 -13.65
C LEU A 172 15.05 18.80 -14.24
N ALA A 173 16.37 18.97 -14.21
CA ALA A 173 17.02 20.20 -14.64
C ALA A 173 18.10 19.93 -15.69
N GLY A 174 18.14 20.80 -16.70
CA GLY A 174 19.12 20.75 -17.77
C GLY A 174 19.03 21.96 -18.69
N GLU A 175 19.82 21.96 -19.75
CA GLU A 175 19.82 22.98 -20.79
C GLU A 175 18.83 22.64 -21.92
N ALA A 176 18.38 23.66 -22.62
CA ALA A 176 17.65 23.50 -23.87
C ALA A 176 18.43 22.60 -24.84
N GLY A 177 17.77 21.60 -25.41
CA GLY A 177 18.39 20.59 -26.28
C GLY A 177 18.70 19.26 -25.58
N GLN A 178 18.86 19.23 -24.25
CA GLN A 178 19.03 17.99 -23.48
C GLN A 178 17.73 17.21 -23.27
N GLY A 179 16.62 17.61 -23.90
CA GLY A 179 15.39 16.83 -23.90
C GLY A 179 14.63 16.77 -22.57
N ILE A 180 14.83 17.72 -21.63
CA ILE A 180 14.16 17.77 -20.32
C ILE A 180 12.64 17.70 -20.43
N LYS A 181 12.04 18.52 -21.31
CA LYS A 181 10.58 18.49 -21.58
C LYS A 181 10.12 17.11 -22.02
N VAL A 182 10.86 16.48 -22.93
CA VAL A 182 10.51 15.18 -23.50
C VAL A 182 10.56 14.10 -22.42
N MET A 183 11.62 14.08 -21.62
CA MET A 183 11.77 13.15 -20.48
C MET A 183 10.68 13.35 -19.44
N ALA A 184 10.40 14.60 -19.05
CA ALA A 184 9.37 14.92 -18.06
C ALA A 184 7.97 14.48 -18.53
N SER A 185 7.61 14.76 -19.78
CA SER A 185 6.35 14.32 -20.37
C SER A 185 6.26 12.80 -20.52
N ALA A 186 7.36 12.13 -20.92
CA ALA A 186 7.42 10.68 -20.98
C ALA A 186 7.20 10.05 -19.60
N LEU A 187 7.87 10.55 -18.57
CA LEU A 187 7.69 10.10 -17.20
C LEU A 187 6.26 10.31 -16.71
N ALA A 188 5.69 11.49 -16.94
CA ALA A 188 4.31 11.79 -16.56
C ALA A 188 3.32 10.84 -17.22
N ASN A 189 3.49 10.53 -18.50
CA ASN A 189 2.65 9.58 -19.23
C ASN A 189 2.79 8.15 -18.69
N ILE A 190 4.02 7.70 -18.42
CA ILE A 190 4.29 6.39 -17.82
C ILE A 190 3.57 6.28 -16.46
N LEU A 191 3.73 7.30 -15.61
CA LEU A 191 3.12 7.36 -14.28
C LEU A 191 1.58 7.36 -14.35
N ALA A 192 1.00 8.17 -15.23
CA ALA A 192 -0.45 8.23 -15.43
C ALA A 192 -1.03 6.89 -15.88
N LYS A 193 -0.35 6.17 -16.79
CA LYS A 193 -0.74 4.83 -17.23
C LYS A 193 -0.65 3.78 -16.14
N LEU A 194 0.26 3.95 -15.18
CA LEU A 194 0.36 3.12 -13.98
C LEU A 194 -0.70 3.49 -12.93
N GLY A 195 -1.65 4.36 -13.26
CA GLY A 195 -2.76 4.76 -12.39
C GLY A 195 -2.40 5.83 -11.36
N LYS A 196 -1.24 6.47 -11.49
CA LYS A 196 -0.84 7.58 -10.60
C LYS A 196 -1.52 8.88 -11.05
N GLU A 197 -1.87 9.73 -10.10
CA GLU A 197 -2.13 11.13 -10.41
C GLU A 197 -0.80 11.87 -10.53
N VAL A 198 -0.69 12.76 -11.52
CA VAL A 198 0.55 13.44 -11.87
C VAL A 198 0.29 14.93 -12.06
N SER A 199 1.13 15.77 -11.46
CA SER A 199 1.23 17.19 -11.76
C SER A 199 2.61 17.47 -12.33
N LEU A 200 2.67 18.16 -13.47
CA LEU A 200 3.90 18.54 -14.14
C LEU A 200 3.90 20.04 -14.41
N ASN A 201 4.89 20.74 -13.86
CA ASN A 201 5.15 22.15 -14.11
C ASN A 201 6.46 22.30 -14.89
N LEU A 202 6.45 23.09 -15.96
CA LEU A 202 7.62 23.36 -16.80
C LEU A 202 8.02 24.82 -16.65
N ILE A 203 9.24 25.04 -16.17
CA ILE A 203 9.81 26.35 -15.91
C ILE A 203 10.90 26.60 -16.96
N TYR A 204 10.76 27.71 -17.66
CA TYR A 204 11.71 28.17 -18.67
C TYR A 204 12.38 29.46 -18.16
N ASP A 205 13.69 29.56 -18.33
CA ASP A 205 14.36 30.84 -18.14
C ASP A 205 14.01 31.83 -19.27
N ALA A 206 14.03 33.12 -18.96
CA ALA A 206 13.61 34.21 -19.87
C ALA A 206 14.51 34.39 -21.11
N ALA A 207 15.59 33.61 -21.24
CA ALA A 207 16.53 33.72 -22.36
C ALA A 207 15.94 33.10 -23.64
N VAL A 208 15.92 33.89 -24.72
CA VAL A 208 15.21 33.57 -25.98
C VAL A 208 15.92 32.49 -26.81
N ARG A 209 17.22 32.26 -26.59
CA ARG A 209 18.03 31.19 -27.21
C ARG A 209 19.12 30.74 -26.24
N GLY A 210 19.13 29.46 -25.90
CA GLY A 210 20.02 28.91 -24.87
C GLY A 210 19.54 29.33 -23.48
N GLY A 211 19.02 28.37 -22.73
CA GLY A 211 18.48 28.62 -21.40
C GLY A 211 18.20 27.29 -20.69
N ASN A 212 18.07 27.36 -19.37
CA ASN A 212 17.75 26.17 -18.60
C ASN A 212 16.26 25.88 -18.66
N ILE A 213 15.96 24.59 -18.65
CA ILE A 213 14.62 24.05 -18.52
C ILE A 213 14.62 23.27 -17.20
N THR A 214 13.65 23.60 -16.35
CA THR A 214 13.37 22.84 -15.13
C THR A 214 11.97 22.27 -15.23
N ALA A 215 11.83 20.98 -14.99
CA ALA A 215 10.55 20.32 -14.83
C ALA A 215 10.38 19.92 -13.37
N GLU A 216 9.31 20.40 -12.74
CA GLU A 216 8.88 19.99 -11.42
C GLU A 216 7.72 19.00 -11.59
N LEU A 217 7.92 17.76 -11.15
CA LEU A 217 6.94 16.69 -11.29
C LEU A 217 6.55 16.16 -9.92
N ILE A 218 5.25 16.04 -9.68
CA ILE A 218 4.68 15.42 -8.49
C ILE A 218 3.83 14.25 -8.93
N PHE A 219 3.95 13.11 -8.24
CA PHE A 219 3.03 12.00 -8.46
C PHE A 219 2.62 11.30 -7.18
N SER A 220 1.41 10.72 -7.19
CA SER A 220 0.85 9.99 -6.05
C SER A 220 -0.15 8.93 -6.51
N ASP A 221 -0.43 7.94 -5.65
CA ASP A 221 -1.55 7.02 -5.81
C ASP A 221 -2.91 7.66 -5.48
N GLU A 222 -2.92 8.92 -5.06
CA GLU A 222 -4.10 9.68 -4.65
C GLU A 222 -4.09 11.07 -5.25
N LYS A 223 -5.18 11.82 -5.00
CA LYS A 223 -5.31 13.20 -5.41
C LYS A 223 -4.21 14.10 -4.82
N ILE A 224 -3.68 15.00 -5.66
CA ILE A 224 -2.66 16.02 -5.44
C ILE A 224 -3.44 17.32 -5.20
N ASP A 225 -3.53 17.70 -3.93
CA ASP A 225 -4.23 18.94 -3.55
C ASP A 225 -3.36 20.19 -3.79
N VAL A 226 -2.03 20.06 -3.64
CA VAL A 226 -1.06 21.15 -3.77
C VAL A 226 0.05 20.77 -4.73
N PRO A 227 0.11 21.39 -5.93
CA PRO A 227 1.08 21.04 -6.97
C PRO A 227 2.42 21.79 -6.84
N PHE A 228 2.83 22.20 -5.63
CA PHE A 228 4.03 23.00 -5.37
C PHE A 228 4.83 22.45 -4.19
N PHE A 229 6.16 22.59 -4.21
CA PHE A 229 7.04 22.12 -3.14
C PHE A 229 8.38 22.87 -3.06
N ASP A 230 8.96 22.93 -1.86
CA ASP A 230 10.25 23.59 -1.60
C ASP A 230 11.45 22.62 -1.60
N LYS A 231 11.19 21.32 -1.42
CA LYS A 231 12.20 20.26 -1.36
C LYS A 231 11.70 19.04 -2.14
N ALA A 232 12.55 18.53 -3.03
CA ALA A 232 12.30 17.33 -3.81
C ALA A 232 12.74 16.06 -3.07
N ASP A 233 12.15 14.92 -3.39
CA ASP A 233 12.68 13.62 -3.00
C ASP A 233 13.90 13.27 -3.87
N ILE A 234 13.83 13.57 -5.17
CA ILE A 234 14.92 13.35 -6.13
C ILE A 234 15.07 14.57 -7.03
N CYS A 235 16.30 15.05 -7.19
CA CYS A 235 16.67 16.02 -8.21
C CYS A 235 17.61 15.37 -9.21
N LEU A 236 17.22 15.33 -10.48
CA LEU A 236 18.05 14.90 -11.60
C LEU A 236 18.59 16.13 -12.34
N GLN A 237 19.91 16.21 -12.49
CA GLN A 237 20.57 17.38 -13.07
C GLN A 237 21.57 17.00 -14.16
N LEU A 238 21.33 17.47 -15.38
CA LEU A 238 22.14 17.18 -16.58
C LEU A 238 23.03 18.33 -17.02
N SER A 239 22.84 19.54 -16.50
CA SER A 239 23.67 20.71 -16.80
C SER A 239 23.94 21.56 -15.56
N ARG A 240 24.88 22.49 -15.69
CA ARG A 240 25.28 23.38 -14.60
C ARG A 240 24.08 24.20 -14.10
N PRO A 241 23.84 24.29 -12.78
CA PRO A 241 22.74 25.07 -12.28
C PRO A 241 23.07 26.56 -12.40
N ILE A 242 22.17 27.34 -13.00
CA ILE A 242 22.30 28.80 -13.10
C ILE A 242 21.81 29.49 -11.81
N ARG A 243 20.89 28.85 -11.06
CA ARG A 243 20.39 29.31 -9.75
C ARG A 243 21.00 28.51 -8.59
N LYS A 244 20.69 28.91 -7.36
CA LYS A 244 21.05 28.22 -6.11
C LYS A 244 20.69 26.72 -6.20
N ARG A 245 21.53 25.85 -5.62
CA ARG A 245 21.35 24.38 -5.61
C ARG A 245 19.92 23.98 -5.21
N PHE A 246 19.31 23.08 -5.98
CA PHE A 246 17.99 22.52 -5.66
C PHE A 246 18.06 21.70 -4.36
N LYS A 247 17.08 21.89 -3.47
CA LYS A 247 16.97 21.08 -2.25
C LYS A 247 16.35 19.74 -2.62
N ALA A 248 17.09 18.64 -2.43
CA ALA A 248 16.56 17.30 -2.62
C ALA A 248 17.15 16.31 -1.61
N ASP A 249 16.40 15.25 -1.29
CA ASP A 249 16.91 14.12 -0.48
C ASP A 249 17.93 13.27 -1.25
N LYS A 250 17.72 13.09 -2.56
CA LYS A 250 18.66 12.42 -3.46
C LYS A 250 18.98 13.28 -4.67
N GLN A 251 20.25 13.29 -5.07
CA GLN A 251 20.71 13.94 -6.30
C GLN A 251 21.16 12.86 -7.29
N VAL A 252 20.71 12.98 -8.54
CA VAL A 252 21.16 12.18 -9.68
C VAL A 252 21.84 13.15 -10.64
N VAL A 253 23.14 13.06 -10.78
CA VAL A 253 23.95 14.16 -11.35
C VAL A 253 24.77 13.64 -12.53
N GLU A 254 24.78 14.40 -13.60
CA GLU A 254 25.70 14.18 -14.72
C GLU A 254 27.16 14.35 -14.26
N GLU A 255 28.02 13.38 -14.57
CA GLU A 255 29.46 13.35 -14.17
C GLU A 255 30.18 14.68 -14.47
N SER A 256 29.95 15.25 -15.65
CA SER A 256 30.63 16.48 -16.08
C SER A 256 30.27 17.75 -15.28
N ILE A 257 29.26 17.70 -14.40
CA ILE A 257 28.81 18.87 -13.62
C ILE A 257 29.00 18.73 -12.11
N VAL A 258 29.57 17.61 -11.64
CA VAL A 258 29.69 17.28 -10.21
C VAL A 258 30.39 18.39 -9.41
N GLU A 259 31.43 18.99 -9.96
CA GLU A 259 32.18 20.09 -9.32
C GLU A 259 31.32 21.33 -9.03
N TYR A 260 30.27 21.56 -9.83
CA TYR A 260 29.38 22.72 -9.68
C TYR A 260 28.20 22.46 -8.74
N VAL A 261 27.83 21.19 -8.56
CA VAL A 261 26.72 20.79 -7.68
C VAL A 261 27.25 20.59 -6.26
N GLY A 262 28.48 20.09 -6.10
CA GLY A 262 29.18 19.88 -4.82
C GLY A 262 28.83 18.51 -4.21
N HIS A 263 29.84 17.76 -3.77
CA HIS A 263 29.68 16.38 -3.27
C HIS A 263 28.79 16.25 -2.03
N THR A 264 27.93 15.23 -2.02
CA THR A 264 27.29 14.68 -0.81
C THR A 264 27.36 13.15 -0.86
N ASP A 265 27.31 12.46 0.30
CA ASP A 265 27.40 10.99 0.36
C ASP A 265 26.19 10.24 -0.25
N THR A 266 25.20 10.98 -0.78
CA THR A 266 23.92 10.46 -1.28
C THR A 266 23.72 10.65 -2.79
N GLU A 267 24.76 11.06 -3.51
CA GLU A 267 24.69 11.36 -4.95
C GLU A 267 24.83 10.10 -5.79
N ASP A 268 24.01 10.00 -6.81
CA ASP A 268 24.16 9.05 -7.90
C ASP A 268 24.78 9.78 -9.09
N ILE A 269 26.07 9.60 -9.30
CA ILE A 269 26.83 10.27 -10.34
C ILE A 269 26.88 9.35 -11.56
N VAL A 270 26.31 9.80 -12.68
CA VAL A 270 26.25 9.00 -13.90
C VAL A 270 26.78 9.82 -15.08
N PRO A 271 27.67 9.26 -15.91
CA PRO A 271 28.23 9.94 -17.08
C PRO A 271 27.25 9.88 -18.27
N PHE A 272 26.02 10.39 -18.09
CA PHE A 272 24.93 10.28 -19.07
C PHE A 272 25.33 10.77 -20.45
N GLN A 273 26.05 11.89 -20.55
CA GLN A 273 26.49 12.43 -21.84
C GLN A 273 27.47 11.50 -22.55
N ARG A 274 28.46 10.95 -21.81
CA ARG A 274 29.43 9.99 -22.35
C ARG A 274 28.73 8.73 -22.82
N GLU A 275 27.86 8.14 -22.00
CA GLU A 275 27.13 6.92 -22.35
C GLU A 275 26.19 7.12 -23.54
N ALA A 276 25.54 8.28 -23.65
CA ALA A 276 24.70 8.61 -24.81
C ALA A 276 25.50 8.61 -26.12
N VAL A 277 26.72 9.15 -26.11
CA VAL A 277 27.58 9.18 -27.30
C VAL A 277 28.18 7.81 -27.57
N GLU A 278 28.78 7.17 -26.58
CA GLU A 278 29.53 5.91 -26.77
C GLU A 278 28.63 4.70 -27.04
N LYS A 279 27.47 4.59 -26.36
CA LYS A 279 26.58 3.43 -26.47
C LYS A 279 25.43 3.63 -27.47
N PHE A 280 25.03 4.88 -27.69
CA PHE A 280 23.87 5.21 -28.54
C PHE A 280 24.23 6.11 -29.73
N GLY A 281 25.49 6.50 -29.89
CA GLY A 281 26.00 7.23 -31.05
C GLY A 281 25.56 8.69 -31.13
N SER A 282 24.85 9.21 -30.11
CA SER A 282 24.30 10.56 -30.16
C SER A 282 23.97 11.11 -28.77
N PRO A 283 24.32 12.38 -28.48
CA PRO A 283 24.02 13.01 -27.19
C PRO A 283 22.51 13.22 -26.97
N ILE A 284 21.67 13.09 -28.00
CA ILE A 284 20.22 13.26 -27.88
C ILE A 284 19.56 12.22 -26.95
N PHE A 285 20.22 11.08 -26.70
CA PHE A 285 19.72 10.00 -25.85
C PHE A 285 20.00 10.20 -24.35
N ILE A 286 20.72 11.26 -23.98
CA ILE A 286 21.05 11.60 -22.58
C ILE A 286 19.79 11.56 -21.68
N ASN A 287 18.68 12.08 -22.18
CA ASN A 287 17.41 12.17 -21.47
C ASN A 287 16.74 10.81 -21.25
N MET A 288 16.90 9.87 -22.17
CA MET A 288 16.31 8.53 -22.07
C MET A 288 17.12 7.64 -21.13
N ILE A 289 18.45 7.77 -21.13
CA ILE A 289 19.30 7.11 -20.12
C ILE A 289 18.99 7.67 -18.73
N ALA A 290 18.90 8.99 -18.60
CA ALA A 290 18.50 9.67 -17.36
C ALA A 290 17.11 9.24 -16.88
N LEU A 291 16.13 9.11 -17.77
CA LEU A 291 14.79 8.59 -17.45
C LEU A 291 14.86 7.17 -16.89
N GLY A 292 15.67 6.29 -17.49
CA GLY A 292 15.91 4.95 -17.00
C GLY A 292 16.44 4.94 -15.56
N ARG A 293 17.47 5.74 -15.30
CA ARG A 293 18.06 5.84 -13.95
C ARG A 293 17.08 6.42 -12.93
N LEU A 294 16.27 7.38 -13.35
CA LEU A 294 15.22 7.96 -12.51
C LEU A 294 14.15 6.92 -12.14
N LEU A 295 13.69 6.12 -13.11
CA LEU A 295 12.72 5.02 -12.89
C LEU A 295 13.22 4.02 -11.83
N TYR A 296 14.52 3.71 -11.84
CA TYR A 296 15.17 2.88 -10.82
C TYR A 296 15.04 3.49 -9.42
N HIS A 297 15.42 4.77 -9.25
CA HIS A 297 15.36 5.42 -7.93
C HIS A 297 13.96 5.68 -7.41
N ILE A 298 12.97 5.91 -8.29
CA ILE A 298 11.57 6.03 -7.85
C ILE A 298 10.93 4.66 -7.55
N GLY A 299 11.57 3.56 -7.93
CA GLY A 299 11.14 2.19 -7.63
C GLY A 299 10.04 1.67 -8.56
N ILE A 300 10.03 2.12 -9.82
CA ILE A 300 9.07 1.63 -10.83
C ILE A 300 9.70 0.48 -11.62
N PRO A 301 9.17 -0.75 -11.53
CA PRO A 301 9.71 -1.89 -12.27
C PRO A 301 9.57 -1.68 -13.78
N ILE A 302 10.69 -1.72 -14.50
CA ILE A 302 10.75 -1.44 -15.93
C ILE A 302 9.95 -2.45 -16.78
N ASP A 303 9.78 -3.67 -16.28
CA ASP A 303 8.99 -4.75 -16.90
C ASP A 303 7.48 -4.48 -16.90
N LYS A 304 7.01 -3.56 -16.06
CA LYS A 304 5.60 -3.16 -15.98
C LYS A 304 5.25 -1.98 -16.87
N ILE A 305 6.21 -1.41 -17.58
CA ILE A 305 6.02 -0.19 -18.38
C ILE A 305 5.73 -0.56 -19.84
N ASP A 306 4.58 -0.09 -20.34
CA ASP A 306 4.30 -0.06 -21.77
C ASP A 306 4.82 1.25 -22.41
N PHE A 307 5.97 1.14 -23.06
CA PHE A 307 6.66 2.25 -23.72
C PHE A 307 6.03 2.68 -25.06
N SER A 308 5.15 1.85 -25.65
CA SER A 308 4.65 2.05 -27.02
C SER A 308 3.86 3.35 -27.22
N ALA A 309 3.18 3.81 -26.18
CA ALA A 309 2.33 5.01 -26.23
C ALA A 309 2.74 6.09 -25.21
N GLY A 310 3.96 6.05 -24.67
CA GLY A 310 4.48 7.04 -23.71
C GLY A 310 5.72 7.80 -24.20
N LEU A 311 6.40 7.28 -25.22
CA LEU A 311 7.63 7.84 -25.76
C LEU A 311 7.41 8.49 -27.14
N PRO A 312 8.32 9.39 -27.56
CA PRO A 312 8.32 9.88 -28.94
C PRO A 312 8.44 8.73 -29.94
N ALA A 313 7.61 8.76 -30.99
CA ALA A 313 7.65 7.75 -32.06
C ALA A 313 9.01 7.73 -32.79
N ARG A 314 9.69 8.89 -32.86
CA ARG A 314 11.03 9.00 -33.42
C ARG A 314 12.04 8.29 -32.52
N PHE A 315 12.78 7.34 -33.09
CA PHE A 315 13.78 6.52 -32.39
C PHE A 315 13.19 5.70 -31.22
N LEU A 316 11.94 5.22 -31.36
CA LEU A 316 11.25 4.52 -30.27
C LEU A 316 12.08 3.33 -29.74
N GLU A 317 12.64 2.51 -30.62
CA GLU A 317 13.44 1.35 -30.23
C GLU A 317 14.73 1.74 -29.50
N GLU A 318 15.46 2.73 -30.02
CA GLU A 318 16.65 3.29 -29.36
C GLU A 318 16.31 3.92 -28.01
N ASN A 319 15.19 4.65 -27.91
CA ASN A 319 14.74 5.28 -26.67
C ASN A 319 14.43 4.22 -25.61
N VAL A 320 13.72 3.15 -25.97
CA VAL A 320 13.44 2.03 -25.06
C VAL A 320 14.75 1.36 -24.62
N ARG A 321 15.71 1.18 -25.54
CA ARG A 321 17.02 0.62 -25.23
C ARG A 321 17.81 1.51 -24.26
N ALA A 322 17.78 2.84 -24.47
CA ALA A 322 18.43 3.82 -23.61
C ALA A 322 17.83 3.86 -22.20
N ILE A 323 16.50 3.79 -22.08
CA ILE A 323 15.81 3.69 -20.79
C ILE A 323 16.21 2.40 -20.05
N LYS A 324 16.20 1.25 -20.75
CA LYS A 324 16.62 -0.02 -20.14
C LYS A 324 18.07 0.02 -19.67
N TYR A 325 18.97 0.56 -20.50
CA TYR A 325 20.38 0.73 -20.16
C TYR A 325 20.56 1.61 -18.91
N GLY A 326 19.91 2.78 -18.86
CA GLY A 326 19.99 3.67 -17.70
C GLY A 326 19.37 3.08 -16.43
N TYR A 327 18.32 2.28 -16.55
CA TYR A 327 17.68 1.58 -15.41
C TYR A 327 18.61 0.54 -14.78
N THR A 328 19.39 -0.17 -15.60
CA THR A 328 20.33 -1.20 -15.16
C THR A 328 21.76 -0.68 -15.00
N PHE A 329 21.98 0.63 -15.05
CA PHE A 329 23.32 1.22 -14.91
C PHE A 329 23.92 0.81 -13.57
N GLN A 330 25.12 0.22 -13.62
CA GLN A 330 25.94 -0.16 -12.48
C GLN A 330 27.27 0.59 -12.62
N ASP A 331 27.71 1.22 -11.53
CA ASP A 331 28.91 2.05 -11.48
C ASP A 331 30.19 1.27 -11.84
#